data_AF-A0A939WTQ6-F1
#
_entry.id   AF-A0A939WTQ6-F1
#
_cell.length_a   1.000
_cell.length_b   1.000
_cell.length_c   1.000
_cell.angle_alpha   90.00
_cell.angle_beta   90.00
_cell.angle_gamma   90.00
#
_symmetry.space_group_name_H-M   'P 1'
#
loop_
_entity.id
_entity.type
_entity.pdbx_description
1 polymer ?
#
loop_
_entity_poly.entity_id
_entity_poly.type
_entity_poly.pdbx_seq_one_letter_code
_entity_poly.pdbx_strand_id
1 'polypeptide(L)'
;AAAIYNSSSEMYITNANISANVAIDSPIGDLFIENSTVSVDGLIGGGEQLHITNSTVTASSPSIFYSVIYGWQSELDLKDCYIRTPQGGKYVISSKRLEDAEGKLPQTVEIVPTQAPLSGDVDGNGKVNAADIVAIVNFIMGNPPVVFYQTAADINEDGKINIADIVMLSNIIMGK
;
A
#
# COMPACT_ATOMS: atom_id res chain seq x y z
N ALA A 1 8.86 -7.04 24.85
CA ALA A 1 7.64 -7.60 24.21
C ALA A 1 8.05 -8.85 23.47
N ALA A 2 7.23 -9.90 23.47
CA ALA A 2 7.45 -11.02 22.55
C ALA A 2 7.40 -10.47 21.12
N ALA A 3 8.19 -11.04 20.21
CA ALA A 3 8.07 -10.77 18.79
C ALA A 3 8.47 -12.02 17.99
N ILE A 4 7.89 -12.15 16.81
CA ILE A 4 8.21 -13.20 15.87
C ILE A 4 9.50 -12.74 15.19
N TYR A 5 10.63 -13.27 15.69
CA TYR A 5 11.95 -12.88 15.24
C TYR A 5 12.62 -14.00 14.45
N ASN A 6 13.20 -13.65 13.29
CA ASN A 6 14.24 -14.47 12.66
C ASN A 6 15.59 -13.75 12.78
N SER A 7 16.48 -14.31 13.58
CA SER A 7 17.80 -13.74 13.86
C SER A 7 18.94 -14.44 13.12
N SER A 8 18.63 -15.31 12.15
CA SER A 8 19.65 -16.15 11.49
C SER A 8 19.61 -16.16 9.97
N SER A 9 18.48 -15.76 9.36
CA SER A 9 18.30 -15.79 7.90
C SER A 9 17.17 -14.85 7.47
N GLU A 10 16.91 -14.81 6.16
CA GLU A 10 15.69 -14.24 5.59
C GLU A 10 14.43 -14.89 6.20
N MET A 11 13.36 -14.10 6.30
CA MET A 11 12.04 -14.54 6.74
C MET A 11 11.05 -14.46 5.57
N TYR A 12 10.31 -15.55 5.35
CA TYR A 12 9.32 -15.65 4.29
C TYR A 12 7.93 -15.87 4.89
N ILE A 13 6.98 -15.03 4.51
CA ILE A 13 5.56 -15.16 4.83
C ILE A 13 4.81 -15.26 3.50
N THR A 14 4.45 -16.48 3.12
CA THR A 14 3.82 -16.74 1.81
C THR A 14 2.50 -17.48 1.96
N ASN A 15 1.45 -17.03 1.26
CA ASN A 15 0.10 -17.64 1.30
C ASN A 15 -0.45 -17.82 2.72
N ALA A 16 -0.15 -16.87 3.61
CA ALA A 16 -0.46 -16.97 5.03
C ALA A 16 -1.46 -15.90 5.48
N ASN A 17 -2.24 -16.22 6.51
CA ASN A 17 -3.08 -15.28 7.24
C ASN A 17 -2.58 -15.22 8.68
N ILE A 18 -1.83 -14.18 9.02
CA ILE A 18 -1.18 -13.99 10.31
C ILE A 18 -1.84 -12.81 11.03
N SER A 19 -2.28 -13.06 12.26
CA SER A 19 -2.68 -12.01 13.21
C SER A 19 -1.87 -12.19 14.48
N ALA A 20 -1.11 -11.17 14.85
CA ALA A 20 -0.21 -11.22 15.99
C ALA A 20 -0.32 -9.95 16.84
N ASN A 21 -0.35 -10.10 18.15
CA ASN A 21 -0.31 -8.96 19.09
C ASN A 21 1.13 -8.54 19.43
N VAL A 22 2.06 -8.83 18.52
CA VAL A 22 3.51 -8.71 18.68
C VAL A 22 4.15 -8.26 17.38
N ALA A 23 5.35 -7.69 17.45
CA ALA A 23 6.10 -7.33 16.25
C ALA A 23 6.55 -8.57 15.45
N ILE A 24 6.69 -8.41 14.14
CA ILE A 24 7.34 -9.36 13.23
C ILE A 24 8.59 -8.67 12.71
N ASP A 25 9.76 -9.21 13.01
CA ASP A 25 11.00 -8.56 12.61
C ASP A 25 12.06 -9.59 12.23
N SER A 26 12.75 -9.32 11.14
CA SER A 26 13.90 -10.07 10.69
C SER A 26 15.10 -9.13 10.72
N PRO A 27 15.72 -8.85 11.87
CA PRO A 27 16.71 -7.77 11.98
C PRO A 27 18.02 -8.02 11.24
N ILE A 28 18.30 -9.28 10.84
CA ILE A 28 19.53 -9.67 10.15
C ILE A 28 19.29 -10.00 8.68
N GLY A 29 18.18 -10.67 8.35
CA GLY A 29 17.84 -11.04 6.97
C GLY A 29 16.64 -10.29 6.43
N ASP A 30 16.43 -10.32 5.12
CA ASP A 30 15.29 -9.64 4.50
C ASP A 30 13.97 -10.30 4.88
N LEU A 31 12.90 -9.51 4.88
CA LEU A 31 11.54 -9.99 5.12
C LEU A 31 10.75 -9.94 3.81
N PHE A 32 10.25 -11.09 3.40
CA PHE A 32 9.40 -11.26 2.22
C PHE A 32 7.98 -11.60 2.66
N ILE A 33 7.00 -10.78 2.25
CA ILE A 33 5.58 -11.02 2.46
C ILE A 33 4.91 -11.13 1.09
N GLU A 34 4.43 -12.31 0.74
CA GLU A 34 3.87 -12.60 -0.58
C GLU A 34 2.49 -13.27 -0.48
N ASN A 35 1.51 -12.77 -1.25
CA ASN A 35 0.15 -13.33 -1.31
C ASN A 35 -0.45 -13.60 0.08
N SER A 36 -0.18 -12.72 1.05
CA SER A 36 -0.47 -12.95 2.47
C SER A 36 -1.26 -11.80 3.09
N THR A 37 -1.99 -12.10 4.16
CA THR A 37 -2.58 -11.10 5.06
C THR A 37 -1.83 -11.13 6.38
N VAL A 38 -1.21 -10.02 6.75
CA VAL A 38 -0.42 -9.88 7.99
C VAL A 38 -0.96 -8.69 8.77
N SER A 39 -1.45 -8.93 9.98
CA SER A 39 -1.91 -7.88 10.90
C SER A 39 -1.14 -7.98 12.21
N VAL A 40 -0.48 -6.88 12.61
CA VAL A 40 0.28 -6.85 13.86
C VAL A 40 -0.07 -5.64 14.74
N ASP A 41 -0.20 -5.89 16.05
CA ASP A 41 -0.18 -4.84 17.08
C ASP A 41 1.27 -4.58 17.50
N GLY A 42 2.09 -4.16 16.54
CA GLY A 42 3.51 -3.97 16.71
C GLY A 42 4.16 -3.37 15.48
N LEU A 43 5.45 -3.68 15.32
CA LEU A 43 6.25 -3.22 14.19
C LEU A 43 6.43 -4.37 13.20
N ILE A 44 6.63 -4.04 11.93
CA ILE A 44 7.07 -4.95 10.88
C ILE A 44 8.42 -4.46 10.37
N GLY A 45 9.43 -5.32 10.49
CA GLY A 45 10.81 -4.97 10.16
C GLY A 45 11.52 -6.05 9.36
N GLY A 46 12.38 -5.61 8.46
CA GLY A 46 13.35 -6.45 7.75
C GLY A 46 14.77 -5.95 8.01
N GLY A 47 15.74 -6.80 7.67
CA GLY A 47 17.15 -6.54 7.87
C GLY A 47 17.64 -5.50 6.87
N GLU A 48 18.05 -5.97 5.69
CA GLU A 48 18.44 -5.07 4.61
C GLU A 48 17.25 -4.64 3.78
N GLN A 49 16.24 -5.48 3.52
CA GLN A 49 15.07 -5.14 2.70
C GLN A 49 13.78 -5.69 3.29
N LEU A 50 12.67 -5.01 2.98
CA LEU A 50 11.31 -5.46 3.23
C LEU A 50 10.57 -5.49 1.89
N HIS A 51 10.27 -6.69 1.42
CA HIS A 51 9.52 -6.92 0.19
C HIS A 51 8.08 -7.30 0.52
N ILE A 52 7.13 -6.55 -0.04
CA ILE A 52 5.71 -6.85 0.09
C ILE A 52 5.12 -6.96 -1.32
N THR A 53 4.69 -8.17 -1.65
CA THR A 53 4.11 -8.49 -2.97
C THR A 53 2.69 -8.99 -2.83
N ASN A 54 1.73 -8.36 -3.54
CA ASN A 54 0.32 -8.75 -3.58
C ASN A 54 -0.25 -9.15 -2.19
N SER A 55 0.05 -8.36 -1.15
CA SER A 55 -0.23 -8.70 0.24
C SER A 55 -0.90 -7.55 0.98
N THR A 56 -1.75 -7.90 1.95
CA THR A 56 -2.31 -6.94 2.90
C THR A 56 -1.47 -6.96 4.17
N VAL A 57 -0.93 -5.82 4.56
CA VAL A 57 -0.07 -5.67 5.73
C VAL A 57 -0.55 -4.51 6.58
N THR A 58 -1.01 -4.80 7.79
CA THR A 58 -1.45 -3.82 8.77
C THR A 58 -0.53 -3.87 9.98
N ALA A 59 0.04 -2.73 10.34
CA ALA A 59 0.86 -2.59 11.54
C ALA A 59 0.38 -1.38 12.34
N SER A 60 0.11 -1.59 13.63
CA SER A 60 -0.27 -0.52 14.55
C SER A 60 0.57 -0.57 15.81
N SER A 61 1.11 0.59 16.22
CA SER A 61 1.86 0.70 17.46
C SER A 61 1.56 2.03 18.13
N PRO A 62 1.30 2.05 19.46
CA PRO A 62 1.19 3.30 20.20
C PRO A 62 2.55 4.02 20.36
N SER A 63 3.64 3.43 19.86
CA SER A 63 4.97 4.03 19.90
C SER A 63 5.05 5.27 19.00
N ILE A 64 5.56 6.35 19.57
CA ILE A 64 5.93 7.58 18.82
C ILE A 64 7.42 7.64 18.47
N PHE A 65 8.19 6.62 18.88
CA PHE A 65 9.65 6.60 18.75
C PHE A 65 10.13 5.80 17.53
N TYR A 66 9.29 4.93 16.98
CA TYR A 66 9.61 4.04 15.86
C TYR A 66 8.49 4.10 14.83
N SER A 67 8.83 4.05 13.55
CA SER A 67 7.84 3.76 12.52
C SER A 67 7.38 2.32 12.65
N VAL A 68 6.08 2.08 12.46
CA VAL A 68 5.50 0.73 12.45
C VAL A 68 6.01 -0.14 11.32
N ILE A 69 6.59 0.47 10.28
CA ILE A 69 7.37 -0.21 9.25
C ILE A 69 8.76 0.42 9.20
N TYR A 70 9.80 -0.37 9.47
CA TYR A 70 11.19 0.10 9.43
C TYR A 70 12.10 -0.96 8.82
N GLY A 71 13.33 -0.54 8.51
CA GLY A 71 14.39 -1.50 8.27
C GLY A 71 15.76 -0.89 8.44
N TRP A 72 16.75 -1.70 8.80
CA TRP A 72 18.04 -1.21 9.30
C TRP A 72 18.91 -0.63 8.17
N GLN A 73 18.70 -1.08 6.93
CA GLN A 73 19.28 -0.47 5.72
C GLN A 73 18.24 -0.11 4.64
N SER A 74 16.94 -0.20 4.96
CA SER A 74 16.00 -0.75 3.98
C SER A 74 15.41 0.15 2.94
N GLU A 75 15.26 -0.43 1.75
CA GLU A 75 14.29 -0.04 0.76
C GLU A 75 13.01 -0.82 1.08
N LEU A 76 11.87 -0.12 1.18
CA LEU A 76 10.56 -0.76 1.19
C LEU A 76 10.20 -1.03 -0.27
N ASP A 77 10.25 -2.29 -0.68
CA ASP A 77 9.87 -2.71 -2.02
C ASP A 77 8.41 -3.18 -2.02
N LEU A 78 7.57 -2.40 -2.69
CA LEU A 78 6.15 -2.69 -2.86
C LEU A 78 5.91 -3.12 -4.30
N LYS A 79 5.51 -4.38 -4.48
CA LYS A 79 5.12 -4.93 -5.77
C LYS A 79 3.65 -5.31 -5.75
N ASP A 80 2.89 -4.80 -6.71
CA ASP A 80 1.43 -4.99 -6.76
C ASP A 80 0.80 -4.64 -5.39
N CYS A 81 1.31 -3.58 -4.75
CA CYS A 81 0.91 -3.09 -3.42
C CYS A 81 1.06 -1.57 -3.36
N TYR A 82 0.27 -0.93 -2.49
CA TYR A 82 0.43 0.49 -2.17
C TYR A 82 0.13 0.78 -0.69
N ILE A 83 0.66 1.90 -0.19
CA ILE A 83 0.37 2.39 1.17
C ILE A 83 -1.00 3.06 1.14
N ARG A 84 -2.00 2.43 1.76
CA ARG A 84 -3.36 2.98 1.92
C ARG A 84 -3.45 3.93 3.10
N THR A 85 -2.78 3.58 4.19
CA THR A 85 -2.73 4.38 5.42
C THR A 85 -1.27 4.51 5.89
N PRO A 86 -0.80 5.72 6.25
CA PRO A 86 -1.45 7.00 6.05
C PRO A 86 -1.58 7.36 4.56
N GLN A 87 -2.63 8.10 4.19
CA GLN A 87 -2.77 8.61 2.83
C GLN A 87 -1.62 9.56 2.48
N GLY A 88 -1.04 9.41 1.30
CA GLY A 88 0.16 10.16 0.90
C GLY A 88 1.44 9.75 1.64
N GLY A 89 1.36 8.70 2.46
CA GLY A 89 2.51 8.14 3.14
C GLY A 89 3.53 7.58 2.15
N LYS A 90 4.80 7.72 2.49
CA LYS A 90 5.91 7.23 1.67
C LYS A 90 7.03 6.69 2.54
N TYR A 91 7.76 5.72 2.01
CA TYR A 91 9.00 5.30 2.63
C TYR A 91 10.12 6.29 2.29
N VAL A 92 10.75 6.84 3.32
CA VAL A 92 11.81 7.83 3.20
C VAL A 92 13.16 7.16 3.49
N ILE A 93 13.93 6.89 2.43
CA ILE A 93 15.22 6.18 2.52
C ILE A 93 16.20 6.87 3.48
N SER A 94 16.28 8.20 3.46
CA SER A 94 17.17 8.96 4.35
C SER A 94 16.83 8.79 5.83
N SER A 95 15.54 8.62 6.13
CA SER A 95 15.03 8.41 7.49
C SER A 95 14.83 6.93 7.83
N LYS A 96 15.02 6.03 6.86
CA LYS A 96 14.84 4.56 6.94
C LYS A 96 13.49 4.13 7.53
N ARG A 97 12.43 4.83 7.15
CA ARG A 97 11.11 4.66 7.75
C ARG A 97 10.00 5.18 6.84
N LEU A 98 8.78 4.74 7.12
CA LEU A 98 7.58 5.32 6.53
C LEU A 98 7.20 6.61 7.25
N GLU A 99 6.91 7.65 6.48
CA GLU A 99 6.44 8.94 6.96
C GLU A 99 5.07 9.25 6.34
N ASP A 100 4.20 9.95 7.07
CA ASP A 100 2.94 10.47 6.53
C ASP A 100 3.17 11.66 5.56
N ALA A 101 2.08 12.21 5.03
CA ALA A 101 2.14 13.34 4.09
C ALA A 101 2.84 14.58 4.68
N GLU A 102 2.82 14.74 6.00
CA GLU A 102 3.47 15.82 6.75
C GLU A 102 4.90 15.48 7.20
N GLY A 103 5.42 14.30 6.87
CA GLY A 103 6.76 13.84 7.28
C GLY A 103 6.84 13.34 8.73
N LYS A 104 5.71 13.03 9.37
CA LYS A 104 5.66 12.50 10.74
C LYS A 104 5.58 10.98 10.74
N LEU A 105 5.82 10.40 11.90
CA LEU A 105 5.74 8.96 12.13
C LEU A 105 4.26 8.53 12.22
N PRO A 106 3.77 7.68 11.31
CA PRO A 106 2.44 7.13 11.44
C PRO A 106 2.39 6.07 12.54
N GLN A 107 1.37 6.14 13.38
CA GLN A 107 1.09 5.13 14.41
C GLN A 107 0.40 3.89 13.83
N THR A 108 -0.14 4.00 12.62
CA THR A 108 -0.80 2.92 11.91
C THR A 108 -0.42 2.99 10.45
N VAL A 109 0.03 1.87 9.92
CA VAL A 109 0.28 1.69 8.50
C VAL A 109 -0.56 0.55 8.00
N GLU A 110 -1.12 0.77 6.83
CA GLU A 110 -1.82 -0.24 6.09
C GLU A 110 -1.33 -0.22 4.64
N ILE A 111 -0.74 -1.33 4.24
CA ILE A 111 -0.37 -1.63 2.87
C ILE A 111 -1.37 -2.66 2.37
N VAL A 112 -1.89 -2.44 1.18
CA VAL A 112 -2.85 -3.35 0.57
C VAL A 112 -2.35 -3.75 -0.80
N PRO A 113 -2.75 -4.94 -1.30
CA PRO A 113 -2.50 -5.29 -2.68
C PRO A 113 -3.10 -4.21 -3.57
N THR A 114 -2.33 -3.81 -4.57
CA THR A 114 -2.86 -3.28 -5.80
C THR A 114 -3.64 -4.43 -6.43
N GLN A 115 -4.91 -4.59 -6.04
CA GLN A 115 -5.82 -5.35 -6.88
C GLN A 115 -5.68 -4.78 -8.29
N ALA A 116 -5.72 -5.63 -9.32
CA ALA A 116 -6.00 -5.12 -10.65
C ALA A 116 -7.23 -4.24 -10.49
N PRO A 117 -7.08 -2.91 -10.62
CA PRO A 117 -8.12 -2.01 -10.17
C PRO A 117 -9.36 -2.40 -10.95
N LEU A 118 -10.48 -2.59 -10.25
CA LEU A 118 -11.74 -2.87 -10.92
C LEU A 118 -11.87 -1.84 -12.04
N SER A 119 -12.31 -2.22 -13.24
CA SER A 119 -12.50 -1.23 -14.30
C SER A 119 -13.37 -0.08 -13.76
N GLY A 120 -12.81 1.13 -13.73
CA GLY A 120 -13.41 2.31 -13.09
C GLY A 120 -13.05 2.61 -11.63
N ASP A 121 -12.27 1.80 -10.92
CA ASP A 121 -11.73 2.05 -9.57
C ASP A 121 -10.38 2.77 -9.68
N VAL A 122 -10.45 4.04 -9.99
CA VAL A 122 -9.32 4.87 -10.41
C VAL A 122 -8.45 5.30 -9.24
N ASP A 123 -9.04 5.46 -8.06
CA ASP A 123 -8.30 5.76 -6.82
C ASP A 123 -7.89 4.49 -6.04
N GLY A 124 -8.32 3.31 -6.50
CA GLY A 124 -8.00 1.98 -5.95
C GLY A 124 -8.52 1.74 -4.54
N ASN A 125 -9.57 2.46 -4.13
CA ASN A 125 -10.19 2.28 -2.83
C ASN A 125 -11.06 1.00 -2.76
N GLY A 126 -11.19 0.26 -3.88
CA GLY A 126 -11.97 -0.96 -4.01
C GLY A 126 -13.45 -0.71 -4.33
N LYS A 127 -13.84 0.53 -4.65
CA LYS A 127 -15.23 0.91 -4.96
C LYS A 127 -15.28 1.82 -6.17
N VAL A 128 -15.95 1.37 -7.23
CA VAL A 128 -16.27 2.20 -8.39
C VAL A 128 -17.41 3.17 -8.06
N ASN A 129 -17.11 4.46 -7.93
CA ASN A 129 -18.07 5.50 -7.55
C ASN A 129 -17.68 6.90 -8.09
N ALA A 130 -18.42 7.94 -7.69
CA ALA A 130 -18.20 9.31 -8.19
C ALA A 130 -16.83 9.90 -7.82
N ALA A 131 -16.15 9.40 -6.79
CA ALA A 131 -14.78 9.79 -6.46
C ALA A 131 -13.80 9.46 -7.60
N ASP A 132 -14.01 8.33 -8.30
CA ASP A 132 -13.19 7.91 -9.43
C ASP A 132 -13.35 8.86 -10.63
N ILE A 133 -14.57 9.36 -10.87
CA ILE A 133 -14.81 10.41 -11.87
C ILE A 133 -13.99 11.66 -11.53
N VAL A 134 -14.00 12.09 -10.26
CA VAL A 134 -13.21 13.26 -9.82
C VAL A 134 -11.72 13.01 -10.02
N ALA A 135 -11.23 11.80 -9.76
CA ALA A 135 -9.84 11.42 -10.02
C ALA A 135 -9.47 11.54 -11.50
N ILE A 136 -10.31 11.06 -12.43
CA ILE A 136 -10.09 11.21 -13.88
C ILE A 136 -10.10 12.69 -14.29
N VAL A 137 -11.06 13.49 -13.78
CA VAL A 137 -11.12 14.93 -14.09
C VAL A 137 -9.84 15.64 -13.64
N ASN A 138 -9.37 15.36 -12.42
CA ASN A 138 -8.14 15.93 -11.88
C ASN A 138 -6.92 15.54 -12.71
N PHE A 139 -6.84 14.29 -13.17
CA PHE A 139 -5.81 13.85 -14.12
C PHE A 139 -5.85 14.65 -15.43
N ILE A 140 -7.03 14.80 -16.05
CA ILE A 140 -7.22 15.57 -17.29
C ILE A 140 -6.82 17.05 -17.11
N MET A 141 -7.05 17.61 -15.91
CA MET A 141 -6.65 18.97 -15.56
C MET A 141 -5.15 19.11 -15.22
N GLY A 142 -4.38 18.03 -15.31
CA GLY A 142 -2.94 18.01 -15.04
C GLY A 142 -2.55 17.92 -13.57
N ASN A 143 -3.51 17.63 -12.68
CA ASN A 143 -3.31 17.52 -11.23
C ASN A 143 -3.79 16.15 -10.73
N PRO A 144 -3.22 15.03 -11.20
CA PRO A 144 -3.67 13.72 -10.77
C PRO A 144 -3.54 13.54 -9.25
N PRO A 145 -4.46 12.79 -8.62
CA PRO A 145 -4.30 12.40 -7.23
C PRO A 145 -3.03 11.56 -7.04
N VAL A 146 -2.57 11.50 -5.78
CA VAL A 146 -1.36 10.73 -5.41
C VAL A 146 -1.47 9.26 -5.83
N VAL A 147 -2.67 8.68 -5.68
CA VAL A 147 -3.00 7.33 -6.16
C VAL A 147 -3.90 7.50 -7.38
N PHE A 148 -3.46 7.00 -8.52
CA PHE A 148 -4.20 7.06 -9.77
C PHE A 148 -3.86 5.87 -10.68
N TYR A 149 -4.85 5.02 -10.91
CA TYR A 149 -4.68 3.83 -11.74
C TYR A 149 -5.07 4.09 -13.19
N GLN A 150 -4.07 4.32 -14.04
CA GLN A 150 -4.28 4.58 -15.47
C GLN A 150 -5.03 3.46 -16.18
N THR A 151 -4.74 2.20 -15.84
CA THR A 151 -5.41 1.03 -16.43
C THR A 151 -6.87 0.89 -16.02
N ALA A 152 -7.28 1.43 -14.86
CA ALA A 152 -8.69 1.50 -14.49
C ALA A 152 -9.39 2.78 -14.98
N ALA A 153 -8.62 3.82 -15.29
CA ALA A 153 -9.12 5.08 -15.83
C ALA A 153 -9.37 5.04 -17.35
N ASP A 154 -8.68 4.17 -18.10
CA ASP A 154 -8.91 3.90 -19.53
C ASP A 154 -10.00 2.83 -19.68
N ILE A 155 -11.25 3.24 -19.49
CA ILE A 155 -12.40 2.32 -19.38
C ILE A 155 -12.82 1.76 -20.73
N ASN A 156 -12.62 2.54 -21.80
CA ASN A 156 -12.91 2.09 -23.16
C ASN A 156 -11.72 1.38 -23.84
N GLU A 157 -10.59 1.25 -23.13
CA GLU A 157 -9.35 0.60 -23.57
C GLU A 157 -8.79 1.17 -24.89
N ASP A 158 -8.99 2.47 -25.14
CA ASP A 158 -8.51 3.13 -26.35
C ASP A 158 -7.08 3.68 -26.22
N GLY A 159 -6.48 3.54 -25.04
CA GLY A 159 -5.14 4.01 -24.70
C GLY A 159 -5.08 5.48 -24.30
N LYS A 160 -6.22 6.17 -24.14
CA LYS A 160 -6.28 7.60 -23.78
C LYS A 160 -7.32 7.87 -22.71
N ILE A 161 -6.86 8.31 -21.55
CA ILE A 161 -7.73 8.77 -20.47
C ILE A 161 -8.30 10.15 -20.80
N ASN A 162 -9.60 10.21 -21.10
CA ASN A 162 -10.29 11.43 -21.49
C ASN A 162 -11.78 11.43 -21.07
N ILE A 163 -12.57 12.34 -21.64
CA ILE A 163 -13.99 12.47 -21.27
C ILE A 163 -14.85 11.28 -21.69
N ALA A 164 -14.42 10.48 -22.68
CA ALA A 164 -15.09 9.25 -23.07
C ALA A 164 -15.11 8.23 -21.91
N ASP A 165 -14.00 8.10 -21.19
CA ASP A 165 -13.90 7.23 -20.01
C ASP A 165 -14.84 7.68 -18.90
N ILE A 166 -14.94 8.99 -18.67
CA ILE A 166 -15.86 9.57 -17.68
C ILE A 166 -17.31 9.21 -18.01
N VAL A 167 -17.71 9.32 -19.28
CA VAL A 167 -19.07 8.97 -19.73
C VAL A 167 -19.33 7.48 -19.51
N MET A 168 -18.36 6.62 -19.83
CA MET A 168 -18.50 5.18 -19.64
C MET A 168 -18.55 4.80 -18.14
N LEU A 169 -17.69 5.40 -17.32
CA LEU A 169 -17.70 5.27 -15.87
C LEU A 169 -19.04 5.66 -15.27
N SER A 170 -19.62 6.78 -15.73
CA SER A 170 -20.93 7.23 -15.26
C SER A 170 -22.02 6.21 -15.56
N ASN A 171 -21.97 5.51 -16.70
CA ASN A 171 -22.94 4.46 -17.01
C ASN A 171 -22.77 3.24 -16.09
N ILE A 172 -21.52 2.83 -15.84
CA ILE A 172 -21.18 1.74 -14.91
C ILE A 172 -21.73 2.04 -13.50
N ILE A 173 -21.47 3.25 -12.99
CA ILE A 173 -21.95 3.69 -11.66
C ILE A 173 -23.49 3.71 -11.61
N MET A 174 -24.15 4.07 -12.72
CA MET A 174 -25.60 4.08 -12.85
C MET A 174 -26.21 2.69 -13.12
N GLY A 175 -25.39 1.63 -13.27
CA GLY A 175 -25.84 0.28 -13.58
C GLY A 175 -26.51 0.15 -14.95
N LYS A 176 -26.03 0.90 -15.96
CA LYS A 176 -26.56 0.94 -17.32
C LYS A 176 -25.67 0.24 -18.33
#